data_AF-A0A1V5ZUM5-F1
#
_entry.id   AF-A0A1V5ZUM5-F1
#
_cell.length_a   1.000
_cell.length_b   1.000
_cell.length_c   1.000
_cell.angle_alpha   90.00
_cell.angle_beta   90.00
_cell.angle_gamma   90.00
#
_symmetry.space_group_name_H-M   'P 1'
#
loop_
_entity.id
_entity.type
_entity.pdbx_description
1 polymer ?
#
loop_
_entity_poly.entity_id
_entity_poly.type
_entity_poly.pdbx_seq_one_letter_code
_entity_poly.pdbx_strand_id
1 'polypeptide(L)'
;MANLNNKISVFINKELRKLSDKKFARSRNRLIGKKVISYGVKTQEIRKIAKEYFKRFQKETKESWLKIVKELMSTKVFENQMTGIFLLSKIGGKLSISELEKLIKKYINNWATCDTMSSEVAVKVLIGSPERIEALYTWAKSKNIWLKRAALTTTVKLKDKIENW
;
A
#
# COMPACT_ATOMS: atom_id res chain seq x y z
N MET A 1 5.01 7.92 27.41
CA MET A 1 4.68 8.18 25.99
C MET A 1 3.93 6.99 25.35
N ALA A 2 2.94 6.40 26.03
CA ALA A 2 2.37 5.09 25.62
C ALA A 2 0.99 5.14 24.93
N ASN A 3 0.43 6.31 24.62
CA ASN A 3 -0.98 6.40 24.17
C ASN A 3 -1.21 7.20 22.87
N LEU A 4 -0.15 7.64 22.18
CA LEU A 4 -0.28 8.36 20.91
C LEU A 4 -0.32 7.42 19.69
N ASN A 5 0.36 6.28 19.79
CA ASN A 5 0.46 5.30 18.68
C ASN A 5 -0.88 4.64 18.34
N ASN A 6 -1.78 4.51 19.33
CA ASN A 6 -3.14 4.01 19.11
C ASN A 6 -4.07 5.01 18.39
N LYS A 7 -3.59 6.19 17.98
CA LYS A 7 -4.43 7.22 17.32
C LYS A 7 -3.90 7.71 15.97
N ILE A 8 -2.72 7.30 15.51
CA ILE A 8 -2.14 7.83 14.27
C ILE A 8 -3.03 7.51 13.05
N SER A 9 -3.48 6.27 12.91
CA SER A 9 -4.40 5.85 11.85
C SER A 9 -5.72 6.64 11.88
N VAL A 10 -6.24 6.93 13.08
CA VAL A 10 -7.44 7.73 13.30
C VAL A 10 -7.23 9.18 12.86
N PHE A 11 -6.10 9.80 13.20
CA PHE A 11 -5.78 11.17 12.81
C PHE A 11 -5.63 11.29 11.29
N ILE A 12 -4.89 10.37 10.66
CA ILE A 12 -4.75 10.27 9.21
C ILE A 12 -6.13 10.18 8.54
N ASN A 13 -6.99 9.26 9.00
CA ASN A 13 -8.32 9.08 8.43
C ASN A 13 -9.20 10.35 8.59
N LYS A 14 -9.11 11.05 9.73
CA LYS A 14 -9.81 12.33 9.94
C LYS A 14 -9.31 13.40 8.97
N GLU A 15 -8.01 13.48 8.75
CA GLU A 15 -7.42 14.45 7.84
C GLU A 15 -7.80 14.20 6.38
N LEU A 16 -7.76 12.93 5.94
CA LEU A 16 -8.23 12.54 4.61
C LEU A 16 -9.71 12.89 4.40
N ARG A 17 -10.56 12.71 5.42
CA ARG A 17 -11.98 13.10 5.34
C ARG A 17 -12.20 14.60 5.18
N LYS A 18 -11.35 15.44 5.79
CA LYS A 18 -11.43 16.90 5.64
C LYS A 18 -11.16 17.35 4.20
N LEU A 19 -10.35 16.59 3.46
CA LEU A 19 -10.03 16.85 2.06
C LEU A 19 -11.00 16.16 1.07
N SER A 20 -12.17 15.71 1.54
CA SER A 20 -13.10 14.94 0.72
C SER A 20 -13.70 15.75 -0.43
N ASP A 21 -13.78 15.12 -1.60
CA ASP A 21 -14.44 15.65 -2.80
C ASP A 21 -15.35 14.56 -3.37
N LYS A 22 -16.66 14.71 -3.17
CA LYS A 22 -17.67 13.74 -3.63
C LYS A 22 -17.74 13.63 -5.16
N LYS A 23 -17.40 14.67 -5.92
CA LYS A 23 -17.41 14.63 -7.39
C LYS A 23 -16.22 13.82 -7.88
N PHE A 24 -15.04 14.07 -7.30
CA PHE A 24 -13.84 13.32 -7.62
C PHE A 24 -13.93 11.86 -7.18
N ALA A 25 -14.50 11.57 -5.99
CA ALA A 25 -14.77 10.21 -5.53
C ALA A 25 -15.63 9.42 -6.52
N ARG A 26 -16.71 10.03 -7.05
CA ARG A 26 -17.57 9.39 -8.07
C ARG A 26 -16.82 9.09 -9.36
N SER A 27 -16.03 10.03 -9.85
CA SER A 27 -15.21 9.84 -11.05
C SER A 27 -14.20 8.70 -10.88
N ARG A 28 -13.47 8.69 -9.75
CA ARG A 28 -12.54 7.62 -9.38
C ARG A 28 -13.23 6.27 -9.26
N ASN A 29 -14.36 6.19 -8.56
CA ASN A 29 -15.09 4.93 -8.38
C ASN A 29 -15.59 4.36 -9.70
N ARG A 30 -15.95 5.20 -10.67
CA ARG A 30 -16.29 4.74 -12.03
C ARG A 30 -15.10 4.07 -12.73
N LEU A 31 -13.88 4.58 -12.53
CA LEU A 31 -12.66 4.02 -13.09
C LEU A 31 -12.20 2.75 -12.36
N ILE A 32 -12.25 2.73 -11.03
CA ILE A 32 -11.72 1.61 -10.25
C ILE A 32 -12.74 0.47 -10.14
N GLY A 33 -13.99 0.82 -9.87
CA GLY A 33 -15.10 -0.11 -9.67
C GLY A 33 -16.14 0.42 -8.68
N LYS A 34 -17.42 0.14 -8.95
CA LYS A 34 -18.57 0.68 -8.18
C LYS A 34 -18.56 0.33 -6.68
N LYS A 35 -17.84 -0.72 -6.26
CA LYS A 35 -17.76 -1.19 -4.87
C LYS A 35 -16.68 -0.48 -4.03
N VAL A 36 -15.93 0.47 -4.60
CA VAL A 36 -14.86 1.17 -3.88
C VAL A 36 -15.44 2.27 -2.98
N ILE A 37 -15.04 2.27 -1.71
CA ILE A 37 -15.33 3.37 -0.78
C ILE A 37 -14.20 4.40 -0.90
N SER A 38 -14.53 5.64 -1.25
CA SER A 38 -13.54 6.70 -1.44
C SER A 38 -14.07 8.03 -0.92
N TYR A 39 -13.20 8.80 -0.24
CA TYR A 39 -13.46 10.17 0.17
C TYR A 39 -13.25 11.17 -0.97
N GLY A 40 -12.54 10.79 -2.03
CA GLY A 40 -12.23 11.66 -3.16
C GLY A 40 -11.01 12.55 -2.92
N VAL A 41 -10.00 12.05 -2.22
CA VAL A 41 -8.75 12.80 -2.02
C VAL A 41 -7.78 12.52 -3.17
N LYS A 42 -7.20 13.56 -3.78
CA LYS A 42 -6.21 13.41 -4.85
C LYS A 42 -4.97 12.65 -4.37
N THR A 43 -4.39 11.79 -5.22
CA THR A 43 -3.25 10.93 -4.83
C THR A 43 -2.04 11.72 -4.34
N GLN A 44 -1.81 12.92 -4.87
CA GLN A 44 -0.72 13.80 -4.42
C GLN A 44 -0.91 14.22 -2.95
N GLU A 45 -2.13 14.58 -2.54
CA GLU A 45 -2.46 14.91 -1.15
C GLU A 45 -2.32 13.70 -0.22
N ILE A 46 -2.78 12.52 -0.66
CA ILE A 46 -2.60 11.27 0.10
C ILE A 46 -1.10 11.02 0.36
N ARG A 47 -0.26 11.18 -0.67
CA ARG A 47 1.19 10.99 -0.54
C ARG A 47 1.84 12.05 0.36
N LYS A 48 1.37 13.30 0.30
CA LYS A 48 1.80 14.40 1.17
C LYS A 48 1.50 14.07 2.63
N ILE A 49 0.27 13.69 2.95
CA ILE A 49 -0.14 13.27 4.31
C ILE A 49 0.73 12.10 4.79
N ALA A 50 0.90 11.06 3.99
CA ALA A 50 1.74 9.92 4.37
C ALA A 50 3.18 10.35 4.71
N LYS A 51 3.77 11.24 3.91
CA LYS A 51 5.13 11.78 4.14
C LYS A 51 5.20 12.61 5.43
N GLU A 52 4.23 13.48 5.67
CA GLU A 52 4.19 14.36 6.84
C GLU A 52 4.06 13.56 8.15
N TYR A 53 3.15 12.59 8.19
CA TYR A 53 3.00 11.71 9.36
C TYR A 53 4.24 10.85 9.59
N PHE A 54 4.83 10.30 8.52
CA PHE A 54 6.07 9.53 8.66
C PHE A 54 7.21 10.37 9.24
N LYS A 55 7.38 11.62 8.76
CA LYS A 55 8.39 12.55 9.28
C LYS A 55 8.12 12.92 10.74
N ARG A 56 6.87 13.21 11.09
CA ARG A 56 6.47 13.60 12.46
C ARG A 56 6.73 12.49 13.47
N PHE A 57 6.56 11.24 13.07
CA PHE A 57 6.69 10.05 13.94
C PHE A 57 7.88 9.17 13.53
N GLN A 58 8.98 9.76 13.06
CA GLN A 58 10.14 9.01 12.52
C GLN A 58 10.85 8.10 13.55
N LYS A 59 10.63 8.31 14.85
CA LYS A 59 11.20 7.50 15.93
C LYS A 59 10.42 6.19 16.20
N GLU A 60 9.28 6.02 15.55
CA GLU A 60 8.47 4.80 15.69
C GLU A 60 9.15 3.58 15.07
N THR A 61 8.94 2.42 15.68
CA THR A 61 9.54 1.16 15.22
C THR A 61 8.86 0.65 13.94
N LYS A 62 9.52 -0.31 13.26
CA LYS A 62 8.92 -1.02 12.11
C LYS A 62 7.57 -1.63 12.49
N GLU A 63 7.49 -2.25 13.67
CA GLU A 63 6.32 -2.96 14.18
C GLU A 63 5.17 -2.00 14.45
N SER A 64 5.47 -0.83 15.03
CA SER A 64 4.49 0.25 15.25
C SER A 64 3.92 0.75 13.92
N TRP A 65 4.78 1.05 12.94
CA TRP A 65 4.33 1.44 11.61
C TRP A 65 3.52 0.34 10.92
N LEU A 66 3.94 -0.92 11.04
CA LEU A 66 3.22 -2.04 10.46
C LEU A 66 1.81 -2.20 11.08
N LYS A 67 1.66 -1.94 12.38
CA LYS A 67 0.35 -1.89 13.05
C LYS A 67 -0.52 -0.78 12.45
N ILE A 68 0.00 0.44 12.33
CA ILE A 68 -0.72 1.60 11.74
C ILE A 68 -1.14 1.32 10.30
N VAL A 69 -0.25 0.73 9.48
CA VAL A 69 -0.55 0.35 8.11
C VAL A 69 -1.69 -0.67 8.06
N LYS A 70 -1.66 -1.70 8.90
CA LYS A 70 -2.73 -2.71 8.99
C LYS A 70 -4.07 -2.10 9.39
N GLU A 71 -4.08 -1.14 10.32
CA GLU A 71 -5.28 -0.41 10.73
C GLU A 71 -5.86 0.45 9.60
N LEU A 72 -5.01 1.19 8.87
CA LEU A 72 -5.46 1.98 7.73
C LEU A 72 -6.03 1.10 6.62
N MET A 73 -5.30 0.03 6.27
CA MET A 73 -5.69 -0.86 5.18
C MET A 73 -6.92 -1.73 5.52
N SER A 74 -7.18 -2.02 6.80
CA SER A 74 -8.36 -2.80 7.22
C SER A 74 -9.67 -2.06 6.97
N THR A 75 -9.66 -0.73 6.91
CA THR A 75 -10.86 0.09 6.65
C THR A 75 -11.46 -0.14 5.26
N LYS A 76 -10.66 -0.66 4.30
CA LYS A 76 -11.03 -0.82 2.88
C LYS A 76 -11.49 0.47 2.19
N VAL A 77 -11.24 1.62 2.81
CA VAL A 77 -11.38 2.94 2.19
C VAL A 77 -10.14 3.18 1.33
N PHE A 78 -10.36 3.59 0.08
CA PHE A 78 -9.30 3.77 -0.91
C PHE A 78 -8.17 4.67 -0.39
N GLU A 79 -8.51 5.85 0.14
CA GLU A 79 -7.52 6.81 0.66
C GLU A 79 -6.71 6.23 1.81
N ASN A 80 -7.35 5.53 2.75
CA ASN A 80 -6.64 4.91 3.87
C ASN A 80 -5.72 3.79 3.39
N GLN A 81 -6.18 2.93 2.47
CA GLN A 81 -5.33 1.89 1.89
C GLN A 81 -4.12 2.49 1.16
N MET A 82 -4.33 3.54 0.35
CA MET A 82 -3.25 4.23 -0.35
C MET A 82 -2.25 4.87 0.62
N THR A 83 -2.71 5.54 1.69
CA THR A 83 -1.83 6.05 2.74
C THR A 83 -1.05 4.93 3.42
N GLY A 84 -1.70 3.81 3.74
CA GLY A 84 -1.06 2.63 4.29
C GLY A 84 0.05 2.11 3.39
N ILE A 85 -0.18 2.02 2.08
CA ILE A 85 0.83 1.61 1.10
C ILE A 85 2.00 2.61 1.05
N PHE A 86 1.73 3.91 1.03
CA PHE A 86 2.79 4.92 1.01
C PHE A 86 3.64 4.92 2.29
N LEU A 87 3.03 4.71 3.46
CA LEU A 87 3.76 4.53 4.72
C LEU A 87 4.58 3.23 4.71
N LEU A 88 3.99 2.13 4.24
CA LEU A 88 4.68 0.84 4.09
C LEU A 88 5.91 0.96 3.19
N SER A 89 5.83 1.76 2.12
CA SER A 89 6.93 2.02 1.19
C SER A 89 8.15 2.69 1.84
N LYS A 90 7.98 3.35 2.99
CA LYS A 90 9.05 3.98 3.77
C LYS A 90 9.79 2.99 4.66
N ILE A 91 9.15 1.88 5.00
CA ILE A 91 9.74 0.78 5.77
C ILE A 91 9.99 -0.48 4.92
N GLY A 92 9.72 -0.41 3.62
CA GLY A 92 9.72 -1.53 2.67
C GLY A 92 11.01 -2.35 2.64
N GLY A 93 12.18 -1.70 2.76
CA GLY A 93 13.46 -2.41 2.82
C GLY A 93 13.64 -3.35 4.02
N LYS A 94 12.74 -3.25 5.03
CA LYS A 94 12.73 -4.11 6.22
C LYS A 94 11.64 -5.17 6.19
N LEU A 95 10.84 -5.26 5.13
CA LEU A 95 9.76 -6.25 5.00
C LEU A 95 10.29 -7.55 4.40
N SER A 96 9.91 -8.67 5.01
CA SER A 96 10.05 -9.98 4.39
C SER A 96 9.00 -10.18 3.29
N ILE A 97 9.31 -11.07 2.34
CA ILE A 97 8.36 -11.47 1.28
C ILE A 97 7.07 -12.05 1.88
N SER A 98 7.18 -12.85 2.95
CA SER A 98 6.02 -13.42 3.66
C SER A 98 5.12 -12.35 4.29
N GLU A 99 5.70 -11.30 4.87
CA GLU A 99 4.92 -10.16 5.39
C GLU A 99 4.18 -9.44 4.27
N LEU A 100 4.87 -9.15 3.15
CA LEU A 100 4.25 -8.51 1.99
C LEU A 100 3.12 -9.37 1.41
N GLU A 101 3.32 -10.67 1.26
CA GLU A 101 2.31 -11.59 0.76
C GLU A 101 1.05 -11.57 1.65
N LYS A 102 1.23 -11.66 2.98
CA LYS A 102 0.13 -11.61 3.95
C LYS A 102 -0.65 -10.30 3.85
N LEU A 103 0.04 -9.18 3.65
CA LEU A 103 -0.59 -7.87 3.48
C LEU A 103 -1.41 -7.80 2.19
N ILE A 104 -0.88 -8.30 1.06
CA ILE A 104 -1.59 -8.32 -0.22
C ILE A 104 -2.86 -9.17 -0.10
N LYS A 105 -2.75 -10.41 0.37
CA LYS A 105 -3.89 -11.35 0.49
C LYS A 105 -5.01 -10.79 1.36
N LYS A 106 -4.67 -10.17 2.48
CA LYS A 106 -5.64 -9.74 3.50
C LYS A 106 -6.28 -8.40 3.15
N TYR A 107 -5.49 -7.46 2.64
CA TYR A 107 -5.91 -6.06 2.60
C TYR A 107 -6.21 -5.52 1.22
N ILE A 108 -5.61 -6.03 0.16
CA ILE A 108 -5.86 -5.53 -1.21
C ILE A 108 -7.19 -6.08 -1.73
N ASN A 109 -7.98 -5.22 -2.37
CA ASN A 109 -9.34 -5.55 -2.84
C ASN A 109 -9.74 -4.82 -4.13
N ASN A 110 -8.82 -4.09 -4.76
CA ASN A 110 -9.04 -3.41 -6.03
C ASN A 110 -7.73 -3.27 -6.80
N TRP A 111 -7.81 -3.11 -8.11
CA TRP A 111 -6.64 -3.07 -8.98
C TRP A 111 -5.73 -1.86 -8.69
N ALA A 112 -6.30 -0.70 -8.36
CA ALA A 112 -5.52 0.52 -8.15
C ALA A 112 -4.61 0.44 -6.91
N THR A 113 -5.12 -0.09 -5.80
CA THR A 113 -4.32 -0.35 -4.60
C THR A 113 -3.33 -1.50 -4.82
N CYS A 114 -3.69 -2.53 -5.61
CA CYS A 114 -2.78 -3.60 -5.99
C CYS A 114 -1.58 -3.06 -6.77
N ASP A 115 -1.82 -2.27 -7.81
CA ASP A 115 -0.77 -1.71 -8.68
C ASP A 115 0.12 -0.74 -7.90
N THR A 116 -0.46 0.03 -6.98
CA THR A 116 0.30 0.91 -6.08
C THR A 116 1.16 0.11 -5.10
N MET A 117 0.63 -0.98 -4.52
CA MET A 117 1.41 -1.88 -3.65
C MET A 117 2.60 -2.48 -4.42
N SER A 118 2.38 -2.90 -5.67
CA SER A 118 3.44 -3.41 -6.54
C SER A 118 4.53 -2.37 -6.77
N SER A 119 4.17 -1.16 -7.21
CA SER A 119 5.14 -0.13 -7.59
C SER A 119 5.86 0.53 -6.41
N GLU A 120 5.17 0.72 -5.29
CA GLU A 120 5.73 1.44 -4.13
C GLU A 120 6.46 0.52 -3.15
N VAL A 121 6.02 -0.73 -3.01
CA VAL A 121 6.47 -1.65 -1.96
C VAL A 121 7.10 -2.90 -2.54
N ALA A 122 6.39 -3.66 -3.37
CA ALA A 122 6.87 -4.97 -3.83
C ALA A 122 8.17 -4.87 -4.61
N VAL A 123 8.30 -3.90 -5.51
CA VAL A 123 9.56 -3.61 -6.21
C VAL A 123 10.71 -3.41 -5.23
N LYS A 124 10.51 -2.66 -4.14
CA LYS A 124 11.58 -2.40 -3.16
C LYS A 124 11.94 -3.61 -2.30
N VAL A 125 10.97 -4.49 -2.05
CA VAL A 125 11.19 -5.72 -1.27
C VAL A 125 11.94 -6.76 -2.11
N LEU A 126 11.63 -6.84 -3.40
CA LEU A 126 12.10 -7.89 -4.30
C LEU A 126 13.33 -7.50 -5.11
N ILE A 127 13.65 -6.21 -5.26
CA ILE A 127 14.89 -5.77 -5.89
C ILE A 127 16.10 -6.24 -5.07
N GLY A 128 17.15 -6.69 -5.76
CA GLY A 128 18.45 -7.00 -5.14
C GLY A 128 18.82 -8.48 -5.04
N SER A 129 18.00 -9.44 -5.49
CA SER A 129 18.52 -10.78 -5.83
C SER A 129 17.58 -11.58 -6.76
N PRO A 130 18.11 -12.41 -7.68
CA PRO A 130 17.31 -13.27 -8.57
C PRO A 130 16.38 -14.24 -7.80
N GLU A 131 16.81 -14.78 -6.67
CA GLU A 131 16.04 -15.71 -5.85
C GLU A 131 14.76 -15.06 -5.29
N ARG A 132 14.76 -13.73 -5.10
CA ARG A 132 13.56 -13.01 -4.65
C ARG A 132 12.49 -12.91 -5.74
N ILE A 133 12.86 -13.02 -7.02
CA ILE A 133 11.94 -13.01 -8.16
C ILE A 133 11.11 -14.30 -8.19
N GLU A 134 11.60 -15.40 -7.61
CA GLU A 134 10.85 -16.66 -7.53
C GLU A 134 9.51 -16.54 -6.81
N ALA A 135 9.42 -15.58 -5.88
CA ALA A 135 8.17 -15.24 -5.23
C ALA A 135 7.09 -14.80 -6.23
N LEU A 136 7.46 -14.10 -7.31
CA LEU A 136 6.53 -13.66 -8.36
C LEU A 136 5.94 -14.87 -9.12
N TYR A 137 6.75 -15.89 -9.43
CA TYR A 137 6.25 -17.12 -10.05
C TYR A 137 5.27 -17.85 -9.12
N THR A 138 5.58 -17.90 -7.82
CA THR A 138 4.68 -18.47 -6.81
C THR A 138 3.37 -17.68 -6.71
N TRP A 139 3.44 -16.35 -6.69
CA TRP A 139 2.26 -15.48 -6.64
C TRP A 139 1.40 -15.58 -7.90
N ALA A 140 2.00 -15.74 -9.07
CA ALA A 140 1.30 -15.92 -10.35
C ALA A 140 0.46 -17.22 -10.38
N LYS A 141 0.87 -18.25 -9.63
CA LYS A 141 0.13 -19.52 -9.48
C LYS A 141 -0.90 -19.51 -8.35
N SER A 142 -1.00 -18.42 -7.59
CA SER A 142 -1.89 -18.33 -6.42
C SER A 142 -3.37 -18.37 -6.79
N LYS A 143 -4.21 -18.98 -5.93
CA LYS A 143 -5.68 -18.83 -6.03
C LYS A 143 -6.14 -17.39 -5.72
N ASN A 144 -5.34 -16.61 -4.98
CA ASN A 144 -5.67 -15.23 -4.67
C ASN A 144 -5.42 -14.31 -5.89
N ILE A 145 -6.48 -13.68 -6.40
CA ILE A 145 -6.42 -12.84 -7.60
C ILE A 145 -5.50 -11.62 -7.44
N TRP A 146 -5.36 -11.08 -6.22
CA TRP A 146 -4.52 -9.91 -5.96
C TRP A 146 -3.04 -10.28 -5.89
N LEU A 147 -2.70 -11.48 -5.42
CA LEU A 147 -1.34 -11.99 -5.56
C LEU A 147 -0.98 -12.23 -7.03
N LYS A 148 -1.88 -12.84 -7.81
CA LYS A 148 -1.66 -13.03 -9.25
C LYS A 148 -1.43 -11.71 -9.97
N ARG A 149 -2.27 -10.71 -9.70
CA ARG A 149 -2.10 -9.36 -10.26
C ARG A 149 -0.81 -8.71 -9.78
N ALA A 150 -0.49 -8.78 -8.49
CA ALA A 150 0.73 -8.20 -7.94
C ALA A 150 1.98 -8.82 -8.57
N ALA A 151 1.96 -10.13 -8.88
CA ALA A 151 3.03 -10.80 -9.60
C ALA A 151 3.28 -10.12 -10.95
N LEU A 152 2.25 -10.03 -11.80
CA LEU A 152 2.33 -9.44 -13.13
C LEU A 152 2.72 -7.96 -13.11
N THR A 153 2.13 -7.17 -12.21
CA THR A 153 2.39 -5.72 -12.19
C THR A 153 3.73 -5.38 -11.57
N THR A 154 4.22 -6.16 -10.61
CA THR A 154 5.58 -6.00 -10.06
C THR A 154 6.63 -6.39 -11.10
N THR A 155 6.40 -7.49 -11.82
CA THR A 155 7.21 -7.96 -12.94
C THR A 155 7.43 -6.84 -13.98
N VAL A 156 6.38 -6.18 -14.44
CA VAL A 156 6.47 -5.04 -15.37
C VAL A 156 7.32 -3.88 -14.80
N LYS A 157 7.28 -3.65 -13.49
CA LYS A 157 8.04 -2.57 -12.83
C LYS A 157 9.50 -2.91 -12.55
N LEU A 158 9.89 -4.18 -12.74
CA LEU A 158 11.24 -4.70 -12.54
C LEU A 158 12.02 -4.92 -13.85
N LYS A 159 11.36 -4.86 -15.01
CA LYS A 159 11.94 -5.18 -16.34
C LYS A 159 13.30 -4.53 -16.61
N ASP A 160 13.56 -3.32 -16.10
CA ASP A 160 14.81 -2.57 -16.31
C ASP A 160 15.65 -2.41 -15.02
N LYS A 161 15.35 -3.20 -13.99
CA LYS A 161 15.93 -3.05 -12.63
C LYS A 161 16.65 -4.30 -12.14
N ILE A 162 16.76 -5.31 -12.98
CA ILE A 162 17.35 -6.60 -12.67
C ILE A 162 18.22 -6.96 -13.87
N GLU A 163 19.49 -7.27 -13.62
CA GLU A 163 20.40 -7.78 -14.64
C GLU A 163 19.96 -9.20 -15.04
N ASN A 164 19.88 -9.46 -16.34
CA ASN A 164 19.52 -10.76 -16.94
C ASN A 164 18.07 -11.21 -16.69
N TRP A 165 17.14 -10.43 -17.23
CA TRP A 165 15.72 -10.75 -17.26
C TRP A 165 15.35 -11.83 -18.27
#